data_AF-A0A2V9RCC5-F1
#
_entry.id   AF-A0A2V9RCC5-F1
#
_cell.length_a   1.000
_cell.length_b   1.000
_cell.length_c   1.000
_cell.angle_alpha   90.00
_cell.angle_beta   90.00
_cell.angle_gamma   90.00
#
_symmetry.space_group_name_H-M   'P 1'
#
loop_
_entity.id
_entity.type
_entity.pdbx_description
1 polymer ?
#
loop_
_entity_poly.entity_id
_entity_poly.type
_entity_poly.pdbx_seq_one_letter_code
_entity_poly.pdbx_strand_id
1 'polypeptide(L)'
;MQATGPDRTVKNKWLWQGMNQLGIQVINVAEDDIGELISQGIDYKNSDRFISANLLSKETGMPLLKPYAIKSISLPGNPKKFRLGFIGLSSRNSYIPTDEAGYIWGDPLVSAKKWLPELRQQCDFVVALACMPAKDAVQLAVDTNNIDIILTGFKHQGSGLPATIKKSSMIYAEDEGRILGELRFMVGKGEGDVKPLNHILTRNVPDDPELAAFIARAKVEISAVQNEIAKGNGIGSARAETVRVSNYIGSQNCAECHQAEFDAWAKSKHAHAIDILKKEKKEFDTVCVVCHVTGSGQAGGFADLYKTPQMANVQCEACHGPGREHSLKPLAVRTSKTGPQHCVGCHTKGNSPEFDFASYWEKIKH
;
A
#
# COMPACT_ATOMS: atom_id res chain seq x y z
N MET A 1 -0.77 -8.89 0.09
CA MET A 1 0.56 -8.89 -0.57
C MET A 1 0.50 -8.09 -1.88
N GLN A 2 1.63 -7.75 -2.51
CA GLN A 2 1.62 -7.11 -3.84
C GLN A 2 1.28 -8.15 -4.91
N ALA A 3 0.17 -7.98 -5.63
CA ALA A 3 -0.33 -8.99 -6.57
C ALA A 3 0.36 -8.97 -7.95
N THR A 4 0.93 -7.83 -8.36
CA THR A 4 1.43 -7.59 -9.72
C THR A 4 2.79 -6.93 -9.73
N GLY A 5 3.54 -7.14 -10.82
CA GLY A 5 4.86 -6.54 -11.04
C GLY A 5 6.00 -7.57 -11.09
N PRO A 6 7.04 -7.34 -11.90
CA PRO A 6 8.16 -8.27 -12.05
C PRO A 6 9.04 -8.38 -10.79
N ASP A 7 8.96 -7.41 -9.87
CA ASP A 7 9.67 -7.37 -8.60
C ASP A 7 8.81 -7.88 -7.41
N ARG A 8 7.57 -8.32 -7.66
CA ARG A 8 6.63 -8.71 -6.58
C ARG A 8 7.20 -9.81 -5.67
N THR A 9 7.87 -10.80 -6.26
CA THR A 9 8.36 -11.97 -5.52
C THR A 9 9.38 -11.58 -4.46
N VAL A 10 10.35 -10.72 -4.80
CA VAL A 10 11.36 -10.28 -3.84
C VAL A 10 10.75 -9.37 -2.77
N LYS A 11 9.80 -8.51 -3.14
CA LYS A 11 9.09 -7.64 -2.18
C LYS A 11 8.24 -8.44 -1.19
N ASN A 12 7.46 -9.40 -1.69
CA ASN A 12 6.59 -10.23 -0.86
C ASN A 12 7.37 -11.18 0.06
N LYS A 13 8.54 -11.68 -0.38
CA LYS A 13 9.50 -12.41 0.47
C LYS A 13 9.90 -11.58 1.69
N TRP A 14 10.38 -10.34 1.48
CA TRP A 14 10.82 -9.47 2.58
C TRP A 14 9.65 -9.02 3.46
N LEU A 15 8.48 -8.76 2.88
CA LEU A 15 7.26 -8.48 3.63
C LEU A 15 6.93 -9.63 4.59
N TRP A 16 6.94 -10.88 4.10
CA TRP A 16 6.66 -12.05 4.92
C TRP A 16 7.67 -12.23 6.06
N GLN A 17 8.95 -12.07 5.76
CA GLN A 17 10.00 -12.12 6.78
C GLN A 17 9.80 -11.04 7.86
N GLY A 18 9.42 -9.81 7.46
CA GLY A 18 9.10 -8.73 8.40
C GLY A 18 7.89 -9.06 9.28
N MET A 19 6.82 -9.62 8.69
CA MET A 19 5.65 -10.07 9.46
C MET A 19 5.98 -11.17 10.47
N ASN A 20 6.97 -12.02 10.17
CA ASN A 20 7.46 -13.03 11.11
C ASN A 20 8.26 -12.40 12.25
N GLN A 21 9.15 -11.46 11.94
CA GLN A 21 9.95 -10.73 12.95
C GLN A 21 9.06 -9.90 13.89
N LEU A 22 7.97 -9.31 13.37
CA LEU A 22 6.96 -8.61 14.16
C LEU A 22 6.05 -9.54 14.98
N GLY A 23 6.15 -10.86 14.81
CA GLY A 23 5.37 -11.82 15.58
C GLY A 23 3.86 -11.81 15.29
N ILE A 24 3.45 -11.46 14.07
CA ILE A 24 2.02 -11.38 13.70
C ILE A 24 1.33 -12.73 13.93
N GLN A 25 0.33 -12.79 14.81
CA GLN A 25 -0.25 -14.06 15.28
C GLN A 25 -1.48 -14.55 14.50
N VAL A 26 -2.23 -13.64 13.89
CA VAL A 26 -3.47 -13.95 13.16
C VAL A 26 -3.54 -13.06 11.93
N ILE A 27 -3.81 -13.65 10.77
CA ILE A 27 -3.87 -13.04 9.45
C ILE A 27 -5.14 -13.50 8.78
N ASN A 28 -6.03 -12.57 8.44
CA ASN A 28 -7.13 -12.86 7.55
C ASN A 28 -6.60 -12.93 6.11
N VAL A 29 -6.82 -14.05 5.44
CA VAL A 29 -6.38 -14.26 4.07
C VAL A 29 -7.33 -13.57 3.11
N ALA A 30 -6.78 -12.73 2.23
CA ALA A 30 -7.51 -12.08 1.15
C ALA A 30 -7.20 -12.75 -0.21
N GLU A 31 -7.96 -12.35 -1.23
CA GLU A 31 -7.87 -12.90 -2.59
C GLU A 31 -6.45 -12.87 -3.16
N ASP A 32 -5.74 -11.76 -2.98
CA ASP A 32 -4.39 -11.54 -3.51
C ASP A 32 -3.32 -12.36 -2.77
N ASP A 33 -3.63 -12.91 -1.60
CA ASP A 33 -2.63 -13.55 -0.77
C ASP A 33 -2.37 -14.99 -1.21
N ILE A 34 -3.38 -15.72 -1.70
CA ILE A 34 -3.26 -17.16 -2.00
C ILE A 34 -2.16 -17.43 -3.03
N GLY A 35 -2.14 -16.69 -4.13
CA GLY A 35 -1.12 -16.85 -5.16
C GLY A 35 0.30 -16.67 -4.60
N GLU A 36 0.48 -15.71 -3.69
CA GLU A 36 1.79 -15.41 -3.11
C GLU A 36 2.19 -16.28 -1.93
N LEU A 37 1.22 -16.82 -1.19
CA LEU A 37 1.50 -17.88 -0.22
C LEU A 37 2.00 -19.13 -0.94
N ILE A 38 1.37 -19.50 -2.06
CA ILE A 38 1.78 -20.65 -2.88
C ILE A 38 3.15 -20.39 -3.52
N SER A 39 3.36 -19.23 -4.15
CA SER A 39 4.62 -18.92 -4.85
C SER A 39 5.84 -18.90 -3.93
N GLN A 40 5.64 -18.59 -2.66
CA GLN A 40 6.68 -18.61 -1.63
C GLN A 40 6.81 -19.95 -0.90
N GLY A 41 6.03 -20.97 -1.27
CA GLY A 41 6.04 -22.27 -0.61
C GLY A 41 5.58 -22.22 0.86
N ILE A 42 4.75 -21.25 1.22
CA ILE A 42 4.23 -21.12 2.58
C ILE A 42 3.12 -22.14 2.78
N ASP A 43 3.26 -23.00 3.80
CA ASP A 43 2.21 -23.93 4.21
C ASP A 43 1.11 -23.20 4.99
N TYR A 44 0.29 -22.46 4.24
CA TYR A 44 -0.78 -21.66 4.80
C TYR A 44 -1.97 -22.50 5.28
N LYS A 45 -2.16 -23.70 4.73
CA LYS A 45 -3.29 -24.58 5.05
C LYS A 45 -3.14 -25.26 6.42
N ASN A 46 -1.92 -25.61 6.82
CA ASN A 46 -1.65 -26.23 8.13
C ASN A 46 -1.24 -25.22 9.22
N SER A 47 -1.25 -23.93 8.92
CA SER A 47 -0.83 -22.87 9.84
C SER A 47 -2.01 -22.29 10.63
N ASP A 48 -1.83 -22.18 11.94
CA ASP A 48 -2.79 -21.56 12.86
C ASP A 48 -2.83 -20.02 12.78
N ARG A 49 -1.99 -19.42 11.93
CA ARG A 49 -1.93 -17.96 11.73
C ARG A 49 -2.91 -17.50 10.67
N PHE A 50 -3.22 -18.33 9.68
CA PHE A 50 -4.08 -17.94 8.57
C PHE A 50 -5.52 -18.37 8.83
N ILE A 51 -6.43 -17.40 8.74
CA ILE A 51 -7.86 -17.64 8.88
C ILE A 51 -8.63 -17.09 7.69
N SER A 52 -9.73 -17.74 7.34
CA SER A 52 -10.73 -17.22 6.42
C SER A 52 -12.00 -18.05 6.54
N ALA A 53 -13.12 -17.41 6.88
CA ALA A 53 -14.40 -18.07 7.03
C ALA A 53 -15.13 -18.29 5.70
N ASN A 54 -14.73 -17.57 4.65
CA ASN A 54 -15.41 -17.55 3.37
C ASN A 54 -14.51 -17.91 2.16
N LEU A 55 -13.28 -18.38 2.40
CA LEU A 55 -12.50 -19.12 1.41
C LEU A 55 -12.87 -20.61 1.48
N LEU A 56 -13.67 -21.09 0.53
CA LEU A 56 -14.31 -22.41 0.59
C LEU A 56 -13.70 -23.38 -0.44
N SER A 57 -13.58 -24.65 -0.07
CA SER A 57 -13.28 -25.73 -1.03
C SER A 57 -14.44 -25.91 -1.99
N LYS A 58 -14.15 -26.04 -3.29
CA LYS A 58 -15.17 -26.41 -4.30
C LYS A 58 -15.72 -27.81 -4.07
N GLU A 59 -14.90 -28.70 -3.52
CA GLU A 59 -15.27 -30.12 -3.32
C GLU A 59 -16.20 -30.30 -2.12
N THR A 60 -15.87 -29.66 -0.98
CA THR A 60 -16.60 -29.91 0.28
C THR A 60 -17.55 -28.78 0.66
N GLY A 61 -17.43 -27.60 0.05
CA GLY A 61 -18.15 -26.39 0.46
C GLY A 61 -17.75 -25.86 1.84
N MET A 62 -16.74 -26.45 2.48
CA MET A 62 -16.23 -26.04 3.79
C MET A 62 -15.02 -25.11 3.65
N PRO A 63 -14.74 -24.26 4.67
CA PRO A 63 -13.57 -23.40 4.66
C PRO A 63 -12.27 -24.18 4.42
N LEU A 64 -11.42 -23.69 3.52
CA LEU A 64 -10.08 -24.23 3.29
C LEU A 64 -9.12 -23.96 4.45
N LEU A 65 -9.40 -22.90 5.20
CA LEU A 65 -8.66 -22.46 6.37
C LEU A 65 -9.59 -22.48 7.57
N LYS A 66 -9.02 -22.40 8.78
CA LYS A 66 -9.84 -22.21 9.96
C LYS A 66 -10.67 -20.92 9.79
N PRO A 67 -11.99 -20.95 10.01
CA PRO A 67 -12.82 -19.76 9.84
C PRO A 67 -12.45 -18.66 10.84
N TYR A 68 -11.98 -19.08 12.01
CA TYR A 68 -11.59 -18.21 13.10
C TYR A 68 -10.42 -18.80 13.90
N ALA A 69 -9.75 -17.97 14.68
CA ALA A 69 -8.74 -18.35 15.66
C ALA A 69 -9.11 -17.81 17.03
N ILE A 70 -8.81 -18.56 18.09
CA ILE A 70 -8.99 -18.13 19.47
C ILE A 70 -7.62 -17.99 20.11
N LYS A 71 -7.27 -16.79 20.58
CA LYS A 71 -6.07 -16.53 21.36
C LYS A 71 -6.45 -16.23 22.80
N SER A 72 -5.58 -16.56 23.73
CA SER A 72 -5.83 -16.29 25.14
C SER A 72 -4.80 -15.34 25.71
N ILE A 73 -5.26 -14.39 26.49
CA ILE A 73 -4.41 -13.40 27.17
C ILE A 73 -4.64 -13.48 28.69
N SER A 74 -3.57 -13.22 29.44
CA SER A 74 -3.64 -13.06 30.90
C SER A 74 -3.30 -11.61 31.21
N LEU A 75 -4.10 -10.97 32.06
CA LEU A 75 -3.86 -9.59 32.47
C LEU A 75 -3.09 -9.56 33.79
N PRO A 76 -2.07 -8.69 33.95
CA PRO A 76 -1.39 -8.52 35.23
C PRO A 76 -2.38 -8.25 36.36
N GLY A 77 -2.27 -9.00 37.46
CA GLY A 77 -3.17 -8.86 38.62
C GLY A 77 -4.58 -9.43 38.44
N ASN A 78 -4.88 -10.14 37.34
CA ASN A 78 -6.17 -10.79 37.14
C ASN A 78 -5.99 -12.32 36.97
N PRO A 79 -6.64 -13.15 37.80
CA PRO A 79 -6.54 -14.61 37.68
C PRO A 79 -7.31 -15.19 36.49
N LYS A 80 -8.23 -14.42 35.87
CA LYS A 80 -9.00 -14.86 34.71
C LYS A 80 -8.15 -14.78 33.44
N LYS A 81 -8.14 -15.89 32.69
CA LYS A 81 -7.64 -15.93 31.31
C LYS A 81 -8.76 -15.50 30.35
N PHE A 82 -8.51 -14.50 29.52
CA PHE A 82 -9.48 -13.97 28.57
C PHE A 82 -9.26 -14.60 27.20
N ARG A 83 -10.35 -14.97 26.53
CA ARG A 83 -10.36 -15.57 25.19
C ARG A 83 -10.78 -14.53 24.15
N LEU A 84 -9.88 -14.23 23.23
CA LEU A 84 -10.09 -13.35 22.09
C LEU A 84 -10.32 -14.20 20.84
N GLY A 85 -11.51 -14.11 20.27
CA GLY A 85 -11.86 -14.72 18.99
C GLY A 85 -11.58 -13.79 17.84
N PHE A 86 -10.97 -14.31 16.77
CA PHE A 86 -10.69 -13.58 15.53
C PHE A 86 -11.35 -14.33 14.38
N ILE A 87 -12.27 -13.71 13.65
CA ILE A 87 -12.87 -14.27 12.43
C ILE A 87 -12.33 -13.56 11.20
N GLY A 88 -11.96 -14.31 10.16
CA GLY A 88 -11.44 -13.75 8.91
C GLY A 88 -12.53 -13.69 7.85
N LEU A 89 -12.76 -12.52 7.25
CA LEU A 89 -13.79 -12.30 6.24
C LEU A 89 -13.24 -11.46 5.10
N SER A 90 -13.32 -11.94 3.86
CA SER A 90 -12.72 -11.24 2.71
C SER A 90 -13.67 -11.17 1.52
N SER A 91 -13.99 -9.97 1.04
CA SER A 91 -14.73 -9.83 -0.22
C SER A 91 -13.83 -10.06 -1.42
N ARG A 92 -14.41 -10.60 -2.48
CA ARG A 92 -13.75 -10.73 -3.78
C ARG A 92 -13.83 -9.40 -4.52
N ASN A 93 -12.70 -8.93 -5.04
CA ASN A 93 -12.65 -7.68 -5.81
C ASN A 93 -12.06 -7.86 -7.21
N SER A 94 -11.64 -9.09 -7.57
CA SER A 94 -10.93 -9.33 -8.81
C SER A 94 -11.74 -10.12 -9.85
N TYR A 95 -11.43 -9.86 -11.12
CA TYR A 95 -11.79 -10.70 -12.27
C TYR A 95 -10.80 -11.87 -12.46
N ILE A 96 -9.88 -12.12 -11.51
CA ILE A 96 -8.89 -13.19 -11.63
C ILE A 96 -9.65 -14.53 -11.67
N PRO A 97 -9.55 -15.31 -12.75
CA PRO A 97 -10.20 -16.61 -12.83
C PRO A 97 -9.63 -17.52 -11.73
N THR A 98 -10.48 -17.99 -10.82
CA THR A 98 -10.14 -19.03 -9.84
C THR A 98 -10.68 -20.39 -10.29
N ASP A 99 -10.95 -20.53 -11.59
CA ASP A 99 -11.74 -21.63 -12.13
C ASP A 99 -11.04 -22.98 -11.93
N GLU A 100 -9.71 -22.99 -11.97
CA GLU A 100 -8.87 -24.18 -11.76
C GLU A 100 -8.33 -24.33 -10.31
N ALA A 101 -8.57 -23.35 -9.42
CA ALA A 101 -7.88 -23.28 -8.14
C ALA A 101 -8.46 -24.21 -7.04
N GLY A 102 -9.51 -24.97 -7.33
CA GLY A 102 -10.17 -25.86 -6.37
C GLY A 102 -10.92 -25.16 -5.22
N TYR A 103 -11.02 -23.83 -5.24
CA TYR A 103 -11.70 -23.03 -4.22
C TYR A 103 -12.57 -21.91 -4.78
N ILE A 104 -13.46 -21.40 -3.94
CA ILE A 104 -14.29 -20.22 -4.21
C ILE A 104 -14.26 -19.25 -3.03
N TRP A 105 -14.46 -17.97 -3.33
CA TRP A 105 -14.77 -16.95 -2.34
C TRP A 105 -16.30 -16.88 -2.17
N GLY A 106 -16.80 -17.39 -1.05
CA GLY A 106 -18.20 -17.27 -0.66
C GLY A 106 -18.52 -15.86 -0.17
N ASP A 107 -19.81 -15.57 -0.01
CA ASP A 107 -20.27 -14.31 0.58
C ASP A 107 -19.78 -14.20 2.04
N PRO A 108 -19.08 -13.11 2.41
CA PRO A 108 -18.54 -12.96 3.75
C PRO A 108 -19.64 -12.79 4.81
N LEU A 109 -20.76 -12.14 4.51
CA LEU A 109 -21.87 -11.96 5.46
C LEU A 109 -22.59 -13.29 5.74
N VAL A 110 -22.79 -14.11 4.70
CA VAL A 110 -23.33 -15.46 4.84
C VAL A 110 -22.42 -16.31 5.73
N SER A 111 -21.11 -16.26 5.49
CA SER A 111 -20.13 -17.02 6.27
C SER A 111 -20.04 -16.52 7.72
N ALA A 112 -20.10 -15.21 7.94
CA ALA A 112 -20.15 -14.62 9.27
C ALA A 112 -21.38 -15.11 10.05
N LYS A 113 -22.57 -15.10 9.42
CA LYS A 113 -23.80 -15.61 10.03
C LYS A 113 -23.68 -17.07 10.48
N LYS A 114 -22.96 -17.90 9.70
CA LYS A 114 -22.71 -19.31 10.04
C LYS A 114 -21.79 -19.48 11.25
N TRP A 115 -20.66 -18.77 11.29
CA TRP A 115 -19.58 -19.07 12.23
C TRP A 115 -19.57 -18.22 13.51
N LEU A 116 -20.14 -17.01 13.48
CA LEU A 116 -20.14 -16.10 14.63
C LEU A 116 -20.87 -16.62 15.88
N PRO A 117 -22.04 -17.31 15.79
CA PRO A 117 -22.73 -17.81 16.97
C PRO A 117 -21.86 -18.79 17.77
N GLU A 118 -21.17 -19.70 17.07
CA GLU A 118 -20.27 -20.69 17.67
C GLU A 118 -19.04 -20.02 18.28
N LEU A 119 -18.41 -19.09 17.54
CA LEU A 119 -17.24 -18.36 18.02
C LEU A 119 -17.55 -17.56 19.30
N ARG A 120 -18.72 -16.90 19.35
CA ARG A 120 -19.13 -16.07 20.48
C ARG A 120 -19.28 -16.87 21.77
N GLN A 121 -19.77 -18.11 21.70
CA GLN A 121 -19.89 -18.97 22.88
C GLN A 121 -18.54 -19.36 23.49
N GLN A 122 -17.48 -19.34 22.67
CA GLN A 122 -16.14 -19.77 23.07
C GLN A 122 -15.22 -18.60 23.48
N CYS A 123 -15.66 -17.35 23.35
CA CYS A 123 -14.82 -16.18 23.53
C CYS A 123 -15.43 -15.16 24.49
N ASP A 124 -14.57 -14.41 25.17
CA ASP A 124 -14.98 -13.25 25.95
C ASP A 124 -15.16 -12.02 25.02
N PHE A 125 -14.33 -11.93 23.98
CA PHE A 125 -14.37 -10.87 22.96
C PHE A 125 -14.20 -11.45 21.56
N VAL A 126 -14.89 -10.86 20.58
CA VAL A 126 -14.82 -11.25 19.17
C VAL A 126 -14.42 -10.07 18.29
N VAL A 127 -13.36 -10.26 17.51
CA VAL A 127 -12.83 -9.33 16.52
C VAL A 127 -13.06 -9.91 15.12
N ALA A 128 -13.72 -9.16 14.25
CA ALA A 128 -13.78 -9.47 12.83
C ALA A 128 -12.64 -8.76 12.10
N LEU A 129 -11.77 -9.54 11.45
CA LEU A 129 -10.76 -9.06 10.52
C LEU A 129 -11.42 -9.00 9.14
N ALA A 130 -11.92 -7.82 8.77
CA ALA A 130 -12.80 -7.63 7.62
C ALA A 130 -12.04 -6.99 6.45
N CYS A 131 -11.65 -7.82 5.47
CA CYS A 131 -11.08 -7.38 4.20
C CYS A 131 -12.19 -7.18 3.15
N MET A 132 -13.02 -6.14 3.29
CA MET A 132 -14.23 -5.94 2.48
C MET A 132 -14.61 -4.46 2.31
N PRO A 133 -15.40 -4.09 1.29
CA PRO A 133 -15.91 -2.72 1.15
C PRO A 133 -16.62 -2.20 2.41
N ALA A 134 -16.50 -0.90 2.71
CA ALA A 134 -17.17 -0.28 3.88
C ALA A 134 -18.64 -0.66 4.02
N LYS A 135 -19.40 -0.68 2.92
CA LYS A 135 -20.83 -1.00 2.94
C LYS A 135 -21.10 -2.39 3.52
N ASP A 136 -20.26 -3.38 3.20
CA ASP A 136 -20.42 -4.76 3.64
C ASP A 136 -20.00 -4.87 5.11
N ALA A 137 -18.94 -4.16 5.52
CA ALA A 137 -18.54 -4.09 6.93
C ALA A 137 -19.60 -3.41 7.82
N VAL A 138 -20.26 -2.36 7.32
CA VAL A 138 -21.41 -1.72 7.99
C VAL A 138 -22.57 -2.71 8.09
N GLN A 139 -22.89 -3.41 7.00
CA GLN A 139 -23.95 -4.42 6.99
C GLN A 139 -23.66 -5.55 7.99
N LEU A 140 -22.41 -6.01 8.08
CA LEU A 140 -21.97 -6.99 9.08
C LEU A 140 -22.27 -6.51 10.51
N ALA A 141 -21.98 -5.25 10.81
CA ALA A 141 -22.25 -4.65 12.12
C ALA A 141 -23.76 -4.54 12.42
N VAL A 142 -24.57 -4.29 11.39
CA VAL A 142 -26.03 -4.25 11.49
C VAL A 142 -26.61 -5.65 11.70
N ASP A 143 -26.08 -6.68 11.05
CA ASP A 143 -26.71 -8.01 11.04
C ASP A 143 -26.48 -8.82 12.32
N THR A 144 -25.51 -8.45 13.16
CA THR A 144 -25.12 -9.27 14.31
C THR A 144 -24.66 -8.46 15.53
N ASN A 145 -24.95 -9.00 16.71
CA ASN A 145 -24.41 -8.51 17.99
C ASN A 145 -23.28 -9.42 18.53
N ASN A 146 -22.85 -10.40 17.74
CA ASN A 146 -21.84 -11.38 18.16
C ASN A 146 -20.40 -10.87 17.98
N ILE A 147 -20.21 -9.69 17.39
CA ILE A 147 -18.92 -9.03 17.20
C ILE A 147 -18.82 -7.85 18.16
N ASP A 148 -17.65 -7.66 18.78
CA ASP A 148 -17.37 -6.47 19.58
C ASP A 148 -16.56 -5.44 18.77
N ILE A 149 -15.68 -5.91 17.87
CA ILE A 149 -14.83 -5.05 17.03
C ILE A 149 -14.82 -5.54 15.58
N ILE A 150 -14.99 -4.63 14.64
CA ILE A 150 -14.76 -4.87 13.22
C ILE A 150 -13.55 -4.05 12.80
N LEU A 151 -12.42 -4.74 12.60
CA LEU A 151 -11.22 -4.14 12.02
C LEU A 151 -11.35 -4.21 10.50
N THR A 152 -11.70 -3.08 9.90
CA THR A 152 -11.92 -2.95 8.47
C THR A 152 -10.62 -2.59 7.78
N GLY A 153 -10.30 -3.30 6.70
CA GLY A 153 -9.32 -2.90 5.71
C GLY A 153 -9.85 -3.26 4.33
N PHE A 154 -9.60 -2.42 3.32
CA PHE A 154 -9.89 -2.79 1.93
C PHE A 154 -9.07 -1.93 0.99
N LYS A 155 -8.66 -2.51 -0.15
CA LYS A 155 -7.73 -1.86 -1.07
C LYS A 155 -8.21 -0.46 -1.45
N HIS A 156 -7.35 0.54 -1.31
CA HIS A 156 -7.58 1.93 -1.74
C HIS A 156 -8.79 2.60 -1.08
N GLN A 157 -9.25 2.08 0.06
CA GLN A 157 -10.33 2.68 0.80
C GLN A 157 -9.78 3.65 1.84
N GLY A 158 -10.20 4.91 1.77
CA GLY A 158 -9.87 5.89 2.80
C GLY A 158 -10.46 5.52 4.16
N SER A 159 -9.76 5.89 5.23
CA SER A 159 -10.26 5.72 6.60
C SER A 159 -11.61 6.39 6.80
N GLY A 160 -12.59 5.62 7.26
CA GLY A 160 -13.77 6.19 7.90
C GLY A 160 -13.43 6.71 9.30
N LEU A 161 -14.31 7.56 9.86
CA LEU A 161 -14.25 7.85 11.29
C LEU A 161 -14.66 6.60 12.08
N PRO A 162 -14.01 6.31 13.22
CA PRO A 162 -14.48 5.27 14.12
C PRO A 162 -15.96 5.48 14.46
N ALA A 163 -16.74 4.40 14.40
CA ALA A 163 -18.16 4.44 14.65
C ALA A 163 -18.59 3.19 15.42
N THR A 164 -19.60 3.34 16.27
CA THR A 164 -20.23 2.19 16.93
C THR A 164 -21.58 1.95 16.29
N ILE A 165 -21.78 0.73 15.77
CA ILE A 165 -23.05 0.28 15.20
C ILE A 165 -23.54 -0.88 16.05
N LYS A 166 -24.71 -0.71 16.68
CA LYS A 166 -25.21 -1.61 17.73
C LYS A 166 -24.15 -1.80 18.82
N LYS A 167 -23.61 -3.01 18.96
CA LYS A 167 -22.54 -3.36 19.91
C LYS A 167 -21.14 -3.30 19.29
N SER A 168 -21.04 -3.32 17.96
CA SER A 168 -19.76 -3.43 17.27
C SER A 168 -19.09 -2.07 17.11
N SER A 169 -17.84 -1.94 17.54
CA SER A 169 -16.99 -0.80 17.21
C SER A 169 -16.27 -1.04 15.90
N MET A 170 -16.41 -0.11 14.95
CA MET A 170 -15.75 -0.14 13.65
C MET A 170 -14.47 0.67 13.68
N ILE A 171 -13.38 0.06 13.22
CA ILE A 171 -12.04 0.66 13.20
C ILE A 171 -11.43 0.44 11.83
N TYR A 172 -10.86 1.49 11.26
CA TYR A 172 -10.27 1.47 9.93
C TYR A 172 -8.74 1.37 10.04
N ALA A 173 -8.17 0.34 9.44
CA ALA A 173 -6.74 0.22 9.22
C ALA A 173 -6.40 0.88 7.87
N GLU A 174 -5.47 1.84 7.88
CA GLU A 174 -4.98 2.49 6.66
C GLU A 174 -4.02 1.62 5.87
N ASP A 175 -3.85 1.99 4.60
CA ASP A 175 -2.88 1.37 3.70
C ASP A 175 -1.43 1.69 4.12
N GLU A 176 -0.50 0.85 3.66
CA GLU A 176 0.96 1.05 3.74
C GLU A 176 1.56 1.11 5.15
N GLY A 177 0.82 0.70 6.18
CA GLY A 177 1.33 0.66 7.55
C GLY A 177 1.60 2.05 8.16
N ARG A 178 0.95 3.10 7.62
CA ARG A 178 1.09 4.48 8.13
C ARG A 178 0.47 4.68 9.52
N ILE A 179 -0.43 3.79 9.91
CA ILE A 179 -1.09 3.80 11.20
C ILE A 179 -0.93 2.43 11.85
N LEU A 180 -0.48 2.44 13.11
CA LEU A 180 -0.55 1.28 14.00
C LEU A 180 -1.80 1.41 14.86
N GLY A 181 -2.76 0.51 14.66
CA GLY A 181 -3.95 0.40 15.50
C GLY A 181 -3.64 -0.34 16.80
N GLU A 182 -4.08 0.22 17.93
CA GLU A 182 -4.03 -0.40 19.25
C GLU A 182 -5.45 -0.55 19.80
N LEU A 183 -5.76 -1.74 20.32
CA LEU A 183 -7.02 -2.04 21.00
C LEU A 183 -6.76 -2.22 22.49
N ARG A 184 -7.17 -1.25 23.31
CA ARG A 184 -7.05 -1.35 24.77
C ARG A 184 -8.32 -1.91 25.38
N PHE A 185 -8.23 -3.13 25.87
CA PHE A 185 -9.30 -3.80 26.60
C PHE A 185 -9.28 -3.36 28.06
N MET A 186 -10.30 -2.62 28.48
CA MET A 186 -10.49 -2.19 29.87
C MET A 186 -11.47 -3.15 30.52
N VAL A 187 -10.98 -3.97 31.46
CA VAL A 187 -11.83 -4.92 32.19
C VAL A 187 -12.27 -4.27 33.51
N GLY A 188 -13.51 -3.76 33.56
CA GLY A 188 -14.15 -3.28 34.79
C GLY A 188 -15.41 -4.07 35.12
N LYS A 189 -15.62 -4.46 36.38
CA LYS A 189 -16.84 -5.11 36.96
C LYS A 189 -17.79 -5.84 35.98
N GLY A 190 -17.26 -6.70 35.11
CA GLY A 190 -18.07 -7.57 34.23
C GLY A 190 -18.39 -7.05 32.83
N GLU A 191 -18.10 -5.79 32.49
CA GLU A 191 -18.25 -5.25 31.11
C GLU A 191 -16.89 -4.74 30.61
N GLY A 192 -16.45 -5.29 29.49
CA GLY A 192 -15.20 -4.88 28.84
C GLY A 192 -15.45 -3.73 27.88
N ASP A 193 -14.96 -2.54 28.22
CA ASP A 193 -14.88 -1.44 27.25
C ASP A 193 -13.62 -1.63 26.40
N VAL A 194 -13.70 -1.35 25.10
CA VAL A 194 -12.54 -1.39 24.21
C VAL A 194 -12.31 -0.02 23.62
N LYS A 195 -11.13 0.54 23.91
CA LYS A 195 -10.73 1.84 23.39
C LYS A 195 -9.77 1.64 22.22
N PRO A 196 -10.18 1.99 20.99
CA PRO A 196 -9.26 2.04 19.87
C PRO A 196 -8.37 3.27 19.96
N LEU A 197 -7.09 3.09 19.67
CA LEU A 197 -6.11 4.16 19.54
C LEU A 197 -5.37 3.98 18.22
N ASN A 198 -5.27 5.06 17.45
CA ASN A 198 -4.50 5.07 16.21
C ASN A 198 -3.19 5.82 16.44
N HIS A 199 -2.08 5.12 16.25
CA HIS A 199 -0.76 5.72 16.29
C HIS A 199 -0.32 6.03 14.85
N ILE A 200 -0.36 7.30 14.47
CA ILE A 200 0.15 7.74 13.17
C ILE A 200 1.68 7.66 13.21
N LEU A 201 2.25 6.82 12.37
CA LEU A 201 3.69 6.61 12.28
C LEU A 201 4.29 7.73 11.42
N THR A 202 4.78 8.77 12.10
CA THR A 202 5.48 9.90 11.48
C THR A 202 6.98 9.78 11.69
N ARG A 203 7.77 10.68 11.07
CA ARG A 203 9.22 10.80 11.28
C ARG A 203 9.64 11.01 12.76
N ASN A 204 8.69 11.33 13.63
CA ASN A 204 8.95 11.53 15.06
C ASN A 204 8.90 10.22 15.86
N VAL A 205 8.40 9.13 15.27
CA VAL A 205 8.49 7.79 15.86
C VAL A 205 9.84 7.21 15.46
N PRO A 206 10.74 6.91 16.42
CA PRO A 206 12.06 6.37 16.10
C PRO A 206 11.94 4.96 15.53
N ASP A 207 12.76 4.66 14.53
CA ASP A 207 12.89 3.31 13.99
C ASP A 207 13.51 2.38 15.03
N ASP A 208 13.00 1.14 15.11
CA ASP A 208 13.69 0.08 15.83
C ASP A 208 15.01 -0.28 15.11
N PRO A 209 16.16 -0.32 15.81
CA PRO A 209 17.46 -0.52 15.16
C PRO A 209 17.58 -1.86 14.41
N GLU A 210 16.96 -2.92 14.93
CA GLU A 210 17.03 -4.25 14.32
C GLU A 210 16.19 -4.32 13.05
N LEU A 211 14.97 -3.78 13.10
CA LEU A 211 14.09 -3.66 11.93
C LEU A 211 14.65 -2.68 10.91
N ALA A 212 15.31 -1.60 11.31
CA ALA A 212 15.97 -0.68 10.40
C ALA A 212 17.09 -1.40 9.62
N ALA A 213 17.91 -2.20 10.30
CA ALA A 213 18.94 -3.02 9.66
C ALA A 213 18.33 -4.08 8.74
N PHE A 214 17.20 -4.67 9.12
CA PHE A 214 16.43 -5.59 8.28
C PHE A 214 15.93 -4.92 6.99
N ILE A 215 15.32 -3.75 7.11
CA ILE A 215 14.82 -2.96 5.97
C ILE A 215 15.96 -2.54 5.04
N ALA A 216 17.14 -2.18 5.59
CA ALA A 216 18.31 -1.84 4.78
C ALA A 216 18.75 -3.02 3.89
N ARG A 217 18.75 -4.26 4.42
CA ARG A 217 19.04 -5.46 3.63
C ARG A 217 17.97 -5.71 2.55
N ALA A 218 16.69 -5.54 2.92
CA ALA A 218 15.59 -5.67 1.98
C ALA A 218 15.71 -4.71 0.80
N LYS A 219 15.98 -3.43 1.08
CA LYS A 219 16.19 -2.38 0.09
C LYS A 219 17.31 -2.73 -0.89
N VAL A 220 18.42 -3.28 -0.41
CA VAL A 220 19.55 -3.69 -1.27
C VAL A 220 19.15 -4.82 -2.22
N GLU A 221 18.51 -5.89 -1.73
CA GLU A 221 18.12 -7.03 -2.58
C GLU A 221 17.02 -6.63 -3.57
N ILE A 222 16.00 -5.90 -3.13
CA ILE A 222 14.90 -5.42 -3.99
C ILE A 222 15.46 -4.53 -5.10
N SER A 223 16.30 -3.57 -4.75
CA SER A 223 16.94 -2.67 -5.73
C SER A 223 17.81 -3.43 -6.72
N ALA A 224 18.57 -4.44 -6.28
CA ALA A 224 19.35 -5.29 -7.17
C ALA A 224 18.46 -6.03 -8.19
N VAL A 225 17.36 -6.63 -7.75
CA VAL A 225 16.40 -7.32 -8.64
C VAL A 225 15.76 -6.33 -9.62
N GLN A 226 15.29 -5.18 -9.14
CA GLN A 226 14.71 -4.13 -9.99
C GLN A 226 15.73 -3.60 -11.01
N ASN A 227 16.99 -3.49 -10.62
CA ASN A 227 18.07 -3.08 -11.49
C ASN A 227 18.31 -4.09 -12.62
N GLU A 228 18.33 -5.38 -12.33
CA GLU A 228 18.46 -6.43 -13.36
C GLU A 228 17.24 -6.48 -14.30
N ILE A 229 16.04 -6.28 -13.75
CA ILE A 229 14.81 -6.11 -14.54
C ILE A 229 14.97 -4.95 -15.53
N ALA A 230 15.48 -3.80 -15.06
CA ALA A 230 15.70 -2.62 -15.90
C ALA A 230 16.80 -2.83 -16.95
N LYS A 231 17.87 -3.57 -16.61
CA LYS A 231 19.01 -3.83 -17.51
C LYS A 231 18.69 -4.73 -18.69
N GLY A 232 17.78 -5.72 -18.57
CA GLY A 232 17.58 -6.55 -19.75
C GLY A 232 16.74 -7.82 -19.75
N ASN A 233 15.80 -8.11 -18.84
CA ASN A 233 14.97 -9.34 -18.99
C ASN A 233 13.59 -9.34 -18.29
N GLY A 234 13.01 -8.17 -17.97
CA GLY A 234 11.66 -8.10 -17.42
C GLY A 234 10.61 -7.80 -18.48
N ILE A 235 9.67 -8.73 -18.70
CA ILE A 235 8.42 -8.44 -19.40
C ILE A 235 7.71 -7.30 -18.65
N GLY A 236 7.68 -6.10 -19.25
CA GLY A 236 7.05 -4.90 -18.71
C GLY A 236 8.03 -3.72 -18.77
N SER A 237 8.06 -2.90 -19.82
CA SER A 237 6.95 -2.27 -20.52
C SER A 237 7.09 -2.41 -22.04
N ALA A 238 6.27 -3.25 -22.64
CA ALA A 238 6.03 -3.31 -24.08
C ALA A 238 5.28 -2.06 -24.61
N ARG A 239 5.40 -0.90 -23.95
CA ARG A 239 4.94 0.41 -24.46
C ARG A 239 6.09 1.39 -24.74
N ALA A 240 7.34 1.00 -24.48
CA ALA A 240 8.50 1.78 -24.89
C ALA A 240 8.94 1.50 -26.35
N GLU A 241 8.26 0.61 -27.08
CA GLU A 241 8.30 0.57 -28.54
C GLU A 241 7.15 1.46 -29.05
N THR A 242 7.36 2.70 -29.48
CA THR A 242 7.72 3.05 -30.87
C THR A 242 7.81 4.57 -31.05
N VAL A 243 8.14 5.34 -30.02
CA VAL A 243 8.25 6.80 -30.16
C VAL A 243 9.63 7.15 -30.71
N ARG A 244 9.79 7.14 -32.04
CA ARG A 244 11.03 7.59 -32.72
C ARG A 244 11.35 9.06 -32.43
N VAL A 245 10.37 9.84 -32.00
CA VAL A 245 10.48 11.27 -31.74
C VAL A 245 9.70 11.61 -30.47
N SER A 246 10.42 11.82 -29.36
CA SER A 246 9.80 12.23 -28.10
C SER A 246 9.24 13.64 -28.20
N ASN A 247 8.12 13.91 -27.52
CA ASN A 247 7.62 15.27 -27.33
C ASN A 247 8.41 16.02 -26.23
N TYR A 248 9.18 15.28 -25.44
CA TYR A 248 10.08 15.83 -24.44
C TYR A 248 11.44 16.14 -25.05
N ILE A 249 12.00 17.30 -24.71
CA ILE A 249 13.32 17.73 -25.15
C ILE A 249 14.32 17.76 -23.98
N GLY A 250 13.86 17.70 -22.73
CA GLY A 250 14.71 17.74 -21.55
C GLY A 250 15.24 19.15 -21.23
N SER A 251 15.57 19.36 -19.96
CA SER A 251 15.92 20.68 -19.41
C SER A 251 17.18 21.29 -20.04
N GLN A 252 18.11 20.44 -20.49
CA GLN A 252 19.34 20.91 -21.13
C GLN A 252 19.07 21.67 -22.43
N ASN A 253 18.08 21.22 -23.23
CA ASN A 253 17.65 21.95 -24.43
C ASN A 253 16.91 23.25 -24.08
N CYS A 254 16.22 23.30 -22.95
CA CYS A 254 15.60 24.54 -22.47
C CYS A 254 16.66 25.60 -22.12
N ALA A 255 17.80 25.19 -21.54
CA ALA A 255 18.88 26.08 -21.13
C ALA A 255 19.48 26.89 -22.30
N GLU A 256 19.39 26.39 -23.53
CA GLU A 256 19.90 27.08 -24.72
C GLU A 256 19.26 28.47 -24.95
N CYS A 257 17.99 28.63 -24.54
CA CYS A 257 17.26 29.90 -24.61
C CYS A 257 16.87 30.47 -23.23
N HIS A 258 16.80 29.62 -22.19
CA HIS A 258 16.30 29.93 -20.85
C HIS A 258 17.34 29.61 -19.76
N GLN A 259 18.56 30.13 -19.93
CA GLN A 259 19.67 29.83 -19.03
C GLN A 259 19.41 30.29 -17.59
N ALA A 260 18.82 31.47 -17.40
CA ALA A 260 18.56 32.02 -16.07
C ALA A 260 17.55 31.17 -15.28
N GLU A 261 16.47 30.75 -15.95
CA GLU A 261 15.46 29.86 -15.39
C GLU A 261 16.04 28.46 -15.11
N PHE A 262 16.86 27.94 -16.04
CA PHE A 262 17.56 26.68 -15.86
C PHE A 262 18.49 26.72 -14.63
N ASP A 263 19.26 27.78 -14.44
CA ASP A 263 20.18 27.93 -13.30
C ASP A 263 19.43 28.00 -11.96
N ALA A 264 18.23 28.59 -11.96
CA ALA A 264 17.34 28.58 -10.80
C ALA A 264 16.79 27.17 -10.53
N TRP A 265 16.29 26.49 -11.56
CA TRP A 265 15.82 25.11 -11.48
C TRP A 265 16.91 24.15 -10.99
N ALA A 266 18.12 24.26 -11.52
CA ALA A 266 19.25 23.38 -11.22
C ALA A 266 19.67 23.39 -9.75
N LYS A 267 19.35 24.47 -9.00
CA LYS A 267 19.59 24.58 -7.55
C LYS A 267 18.46 24.03 -6.70
N SER A 268 17.33 23.69 -7.32
CA SER A 268 16.14 23.21 -6.63
C SER A 268 16.24 21.73 -6.26
N LYS A 269 15.44 21.29 -5.29
CA LYS A 269 15.31 19.86 -4.97
C LYS A 269 14.74 19.04 -6.13
N HIS A 270 13.98 19.67 -7.03
CA HIS A 270 13.40 19.00 -8.19
C HIS A 270 14.47 18.56 -9.20
N ALA A 271 15.52 19.36 -9.39
CA ALA A 271 16.66 19.01 -10.23
C ALA A 271 17.52 17.86 -9.67
N HIS A 272 17.34 17.52 -8.38
CA HIS A 272 18.04 16.44 -7.69
C HIS A 272 17.09 15.33 -7.19
N ALA A 273 15.87 15.29 -7.71
CA ALA A 273 14.84 14.41 -7.18
C ALA A 273 15.25 12.93 -7.25
N ILE A 274 15.99 12.50 -8.26
CA ILE A 274 16.40 11.09 -8.36
C ILE A 274 17.46 10.68 -7.32
N ASP A 275 18.23 11.64 -6.80
CA ASP A 275 19.37 11.37 -5.92
C ASP A 275 18.91 10.82 -4.56
N ILE A 276 17.78 11.32 -4.05
CA ILE A 276 17.19 10.74 -2.83
C ILE A 276 16.71 9.31 -3.07
N LEU A 277 16.20 8.98 -4.27
CA LEU A 277 15.81 7.60 -4.57
C LEU A 277 17.02 6.68 -4.64
N LYS A 278 18.13 7.11 -5.26
CA LYS A 278 19.39 6.34 -5.30
C LYS A 278 19.95 6.10 -3.90
N LYS A 279 19.89 7.11 -3.02
CA LYS A 279 20.29 6.98 -1.62
C LYS A 279 19.43 5.95 -0.90
N GLU A 280 18.12 5.97 -1.14
CA GLU A 280 17.15 5.07 -0.52
C GLU A 280 16.98 3.72 -1.22
N LYS A 281 17.72 3.46 -2.30
CA LYS A 281 17.62 2.24 -3.13
C LYS A 281 16.23 2.05 -3.74
N LYS A 282 15.64 3.13 -4.23
CA LYS A 282 14.27 3.22 -4.79
C LYS A 282 14.26 3.79 -6.21
N GLU A 283 15.41 3.96 -6.84
CA GLU A 283 15.55 4.60 -8.16
C GLU A 283 14.92 3.80 -9.31
N PHE A 284 14.60 2.53 -9.07
CA PHE A 284 13.89 1.64 -9.99
C PHE A 284 12.48 1.27 -9.49
N ASP A 285 12.05 1.84 -8.36
CA ASP A 285 10.72 1.57 -7.83
C ASP A 285 9.67 2.37 -8.61
N THR A 286 8.76 1.66 -9.28
CA THR A 286 7.78 2.25 -10.19
C THR A 286 6.79 3.18 -9.51
N VAL A 287 6.58 3.05 -8.19
CA VAL A 287 5.73 3.96 -7.42
C VAL A 287 6.49 5.25 -7.10
N CYS A 288 7.79 5.15 -6.83
CA CYS A 288 8.61 6.29 -6.45
C CYS A 288 9.00 7.17 -7.65
N VAL A 289 9.37 6.56 -8.78
CA VAL A 289 9.84 7.31 -9.95
C VAL A 289 8.77 8.25 -10.50
N VAL A 290 7.47 7.95 -10.36
CA VAL A 290 6.37 8.81 -10.82
C VAL A 290 6.50 10.26 -10.35
N CYS A 291 7.00 10.48 -9.13
CA CYS A 291 7.16 11.83 -8.56
C CYS A 291 8.58 12.40 -8.66
N HIS A 292 9.56 11.61 -9.12
CA HIS A 292 10.99 11.92 -9.04
C HIS A 292 11.67 12.03 -10.41
N VAL A 293 10.92 11.85 -11.49
CA VAL A 293 11.41 11.90 -12.88
C VAL A 293 10.39 12.65 -13.75
N THR A 294 10.75 12.92 -14.99
CA THR A 294 9.87 13.65 -15.92
C THR A 294 9.26 12.74 -16.96
N GLY A 295 7.93 12.82 -17.11
CA GLY A 295 7.19 12.05 -18.11
C GLY A 295 7.09 10.55 -17.79
N SER A 296 7.15 10.14 -16.52
CA SER A 296 6.93 8.74 -16.13
C SER A 296 5.60 8.22 -16.67
N GLY A 297 5.63 7.08 -17.35
CA GLY A 297 4.45 6.46 -17.97
C GLY A 297 3.92 7.21 -19.20
N GLN A 298 4.54 8.31 -19.62
CA GLN A 298 4.17 9.08 -20.81
C GLN A 298 5.01 8.69 -22.01
N ALA A 299 4.42 8.76 -23.20
CA ALA A 299 5.11 8.49 -24.46
C ALA A 299 6.32 9.44 -24.65
N GLY A 300 7.52 8.88 -24.78
CA GLY A 300 8.77 9.64 -24.92
C GLY A 300 9.33 10.24 -23.62
N GLY A 301 8.68 10.02 -22.47
CA GLY A 301 9.18 10.44 -21.16
C GLY A 301 10.14 9.42 -20.53
N PHE A 302 10.35 9.52 -19.22
CA PHE A 302 11.21 8.60 -18.48
C PHE A 302 10.71 7.15 -18.55
N ALA A 303 11.57 6.27 -19.06
CA ALA A 303 11.40 4.82 -19.04
C ALA A 303 12.15 4.20 -17.86
N ASP A 304 13.47 4.39 -17.82
CA ASP A 304 14.35 3.97 -16.74
C ASP A 304 15.70 4.72 -16.85
N LEU A 305 16.59 4.51 -15.86
CA LEU A 305 17.91 5.15 -15.81
C LEU A 305 18.88 4.67 -16.89
N TYR A 306 18.60 3.57 -17.58
CA TYR A 306 19.44 3.03 -18.66
C TYR A 306 19.02 3.55 -20.03
N LYS A 307 17.71 3.66 -20.29
CA LYS A 307 17.15 4.02 -21.59
C LYS A 307 16.96 5.52 -21.76
N THR A 308 16.57 6.21 -20.69
CA THR A 308 16.26 7.65 -20.74
C THR A 308 16.88 8.40 -19.55
N PRO A 309 18.20 8.30 -19.31
CA PRO A 309 18.86 9.00 -18.19
C PRO A 309 18.65 10.51 -18.23
N GLN A 310 18.52 11.09 -19.42
CA GLN A 310 18.25 12.50 -19.65
C GLN A 310 16.86 12.95 -19.16
N MET A 311 15.95 12.04 -18.82
CA MET A 311 14.61 12.34 -18.27
C MET A 311 14.55 12.15 -16.74
N ALA A 312 15.68 11.81 -16.11
CA ALA A 312 15.77 11.76 -14.65
C ALA A 312 15.53 13.15 -14.05
N ASN A 313 15.08 13.18 -12.79
CA ASN A 313 14.68 14.39 -12.05
C ASN A 313 13.36 15.02 -12.51
N VAL A 314 12.80 15.88 -11.67
CA VAL A 314 11.62 16.69 -12.00
C VAL A 314 12.10 17.92 -12.75
N GLN A 315 11.91 17.92 -14.07
CA GLN A 315 12.48 18.86 -15.03
C GLN A 315 11.51 20.00 -15.37
N CYS A 316 11.96 20.96 -16.20
CA CYS A 316 11.12 22.05 -16.71
C CYS A 316 9.78 21.53 -17.27
N GLU A 317 9.82 20.45 -18.04
CA GLU A 317 8.66 19.87 -18.73
C GLU A 317 7.68 19.16 -17.78
N ALA A 318 8.03 18.94 -16.50
CA ALA A 318 7.10 18.43 -15.49
C ALA A 318 6.05 19.47 -15.08
N CYS A 319 6.38 20.76 -15.19
CA CYS A 319 5.47 21.86 -14.87
C CYS A 319 5.00 22.62 -16.13
N HIS A 320 5.88 22.77 -17.12
CA HIS A 320 5.61 23.52 -18.35
C HIS A 320 5.04 22.66 -19.49
N GLY A 321 4.99 21.34 -19.29
CA GLY A 321 4.61 20.36 -20.31
C GLY A 321 5.73 20.11 -21.33
N PRO A 322 5.51 19.18 -22.28
CA PRO A 322 6.51 18.81 -23.29
C PRO A 322 6.89 20.00 -24.19
N GLY A 323 8.19 20.28 -24.31
CA GLY A 323 8.73 21.49 -24.92
C GLY A 323 9.00 21.41 -26.42
N ARG A 324 8.82 20.25 -27.06
CA ARG A 324 9.22 20.06 -28.46
C ARG A 324 8.58 21.04 -29.44
N GLU A 325 7.27 21.26 -29.33
CA GLU A 325 6.58 22.18 -30.24
C GLU A 325 7.03 23.63 -30.04
N HIS A 326 7.23 24.01 -28.77
CA HIS A 326 7.78 25.32 -28.42
C HIS A 326 9.19 25.50 -28.99
N SER A 327 10.09 24.52 -28.82
CA SER A 327 11.46 24.58 -29.34
C SER A 327 11.51 24.74 -30.86
N LEU A 328 10.58 24.11 -31.60
CA LEU A 328 10.48 24.26 -33.06
C LEU A 328 9.90 25.62 -33.51
N LYS A 329 9.09 26.28 -32.67
CA LYS A 329 8.37 27.52 -33.00
C LYS A 329 8.30 28.47 -31.79
N PRO A 330 9.43 28.94 -31.24
CA PRO A 330 9.49 29.57 -29.92
C PRO A 330 8.71 30.88 -29.79
N LEU A 331 8.51 31.59 -30.91
CA LEU A 331 7.76 32.84 -30.95
C LEU A 331 6.24 32.63 -31.10
N ALA A 332 5.81 31.51 -31.70
CA ALA A 332 4.41 31.25 -32.03
C ALA A 332 3.74 30.31 -31.03
N VAL A 333 4.48 29.37 -30.45
CA VAL A 333 3.98 28.38 -29.50
C VAL A 333 4.61 28.68 -28.15
N ARG A 334 3.79 28.85 -27.11
CA ARG A 334 4.26 29.03 -25.72
C ARG A 334 4.08 27.74 -24.96
N THR A 335 4.96 27.49 -23.99
CA THR A 335 4.80 26.39 -23.04
C THR A 335 3.60 26.63 -22.11
N SER A 336 3.18 25.58 -21.41
CA SER A 336 2.05 25.66 -20.50
C SER A 336 2.36 26.61 -19.34
N LYS A 337 1.36 27.40 -18.93
CA LYS A 337 1.44 28.16 -17.68
C LYS A 337 1.43 27.21 -16.49
N THR A 338 2.32 27.47 -15.55
CA THR A 338 2.44 26.71 -14.30
C THR A 338 1.39 27.17 -13.29
N GLY A 339 1.14 26.32 -12.29
CA GLY A 339 0.13 26.55 -11.26
C GLY A 339 0.00 25.35 -10.32
N PRO A 340 -0.81 25.47 -9.25
CA PRO A 340 -0.94 24.45 -8.21
C PRO A 340 -1.29 23.05 -8.73
N GLN A 341 -2.01 22.96 -9.85
CA GLN A 341 -2.41 21.70 -10.47
C GLN A 341 -1.23 20.79 -10.85
N HIS A 342 -0.06 21.36 -11.15
CA HIS A 342 1.14 20.58 -11.50
C HIS A 342 1.88 20.06 -10.27
N CYS A 343 1.58 20.60 -9.08
CA CYS A 343 2.23 20.21 -7.84
C CYS A 343 1.49 19.05 -7.15
N VAL A 344 0.16 19.09 -7.15
CA VAL A 344 -0.69 18.18 -6.35
C VAL A 344 -0.70 16.73 -6.83
N GLY A 345 -0.16 16.45 -8.03
CA GLY A 345 0.07 15.07 -8.48
C GLY A 345 1.12 14.34 -7.62
N CYS A 346 2.13 15.06 -7.14
CA CYS A 346 3.19 14.51 -6.30
C CYS A 346 3.04 14.92 -4.83
N HIS A 347 2.62 16.17 -4.59
CA HIS A 347 2.42 16.73 -3.26
C HIS A 347 1.01 16.44 -2.73
N THR A 348 0.76 15.18 -2.41
CA THR A 348 -0.47 14.73 -1.73
C THR A 348 -0.28 14.74 -0.21
N LYS A 349 -1.37 14.67 0.57
CA LYS A 349 -1.27 14.49 2.04
C LYS A 349 -0.45 13.26 2.44
N GLY A 350 -0.41 12.23 1.59
CA GLY A 350 0.36 11.02 1.85
C GLY A 350 1.85 11.16 1.58
N ASN A 351 2.22 11.92 0.54
CA ASN A 351 3.61 12.02 0.07
C ASN A 351 4.32 13.27 0.59
N SER A 352 3.57 14.36 0.80
CA SER A 352 4.07 15.64 1.28
C SER A 352 3.06 16.27 2.25
N PRO A 353 2.94 15.75 3.49
CA PRO A 353 1.93 16.20 4.46
C PRO A 353 2.05 17.69 4.83
N GLU A 354 3.27 18.24 4.73
CA GLU A 354 3.59 19.64 5.06
C GLU A 354 3.57 20.56 3.83
N PHE A 355 3.05 20.09 2.68
CA PHE A 355 3.01 20.90 1.47
C PHE A 355 2.07 22.09 1.63
N ASP A 356 2.62 23.28 1.40
CA ASP A 356 1.89 24.52 1.25
C ASP A 356 2.34 25.21 -0.04
N PHE A 357 1.40 25.46 -0.95
CA PHE A 357 1.73 25.92 -2.30
C PHE A 357 2.49 27.24 -2.27
N ALA A 358 2.05 28.23 -1.48
CA ALA A 358 2.66 29.54 -1.46
C ALA A 358 4.13 29.47 -1.02
N SER A 359 4.41 28.85 0.12
CA SER A 359 5.78 28.75 0.65
C SER A 359 6.70 27.83 -0.16
N TYR A 360 6.16 26.82 -0.86
CA TYR A 360 6.95 25.94 -1.72
C TYR A 360 7.23 26.60 -3.07
N TRP A 361 6.27 27.35 -3.62
CA TRP A 361 6.41 28.08 -4.88
C TRP A 361 7.57 29.07 -4.82
N GLU A 362 7.73 29.80 -3.71
CA GLU A 362 8.82 30.75 -3.49
C GLU A 362 10.22 30.11 -3.61
N LYS A 363 10.34 28.79 -3.39
CA LYS A 363 11.63 28.07 -3.46
C LYS A 363 12.03 27.70 -4.88
N ILE A 364 11.09 27.73 -5.83
CA ILE A 364 11.30 27.21 -7.19
C ILE A 364 10.92 28.20 -8.28
N LYS A 365 10.17 29.26 -7.96
CA LYS A 365 9.75 30.26 -8.95
C LYS A 365 10.95 30.91 -9.62
N HIS A 366 10.83 31.14 -10.92
CA HIS A 366 11.80 31.81 -11.77
C HIS A 366 11.05 32.56 -12.87
#